data_AF-A0A8B7NGF6-F1
#
_entry.id   AF-A0A8B7NGF6-F1
#
_cell.length_a   1.000
_cell.length_b   1.000
_cell.length_c   1.000
_cell.angle_alpha   90.00
_cell.angle_beta   90.00
_cell.angle_gamma   90.00
#
_symmetry.space_group_name_H-M   'P 1'
#
loop_
_entity.id
_entity.type
_entity.pdbx_description
1 polymer ?
#
loop_
_entity_poly.entity_id
_entity_poly.type
_entity_poly.pdbx_seq_one_letter_code
_entity_poly.pdbx_strand_id
1 'polypeptide(L)'
;MEDVRAIAEKDPHCSSWGSNNSSSEDILMEVGTSSWNRSVCAIFHMEKKSSVVVGMKVWMVILFLVHLFIELFYLRKTSQPVTDVHRVSRYLRLFLMLVLVLWFSKADFWLGCRQDFIWQMGVLAVLQSSIHVVLTLNKVPRFSGFMPVDAMHLFRFSLALVPLILFLLSFTVAFHLLLTKNASFSSVPVSFVKTITWMLGDLGYDDTFQDDQSPVNFPIMTHILFLVFILCIGGLLFNFVLASPTEKLLELRNEDDFNRAVAHLHIHLLIDECVPHMRKRNAQSHVKHSGSPRPHLYVSSQTNKNT
;
A
#
# COMPACT_ATOMS: atom_id res chain seq x y z
N MET A 1 21.49 -17.19 17.45
CA MET A 1 20.15 -17.11 18.09
C MET A 1 20.09 -17.99 19.34
N GLU A 2 20.75 -19.15 19.34
CA GLU A 2 20.91 -20.03 20.51
C GLU A 2 21.68 -19.38 21.69
N ASP A 3 22.76 -18.64 21.41
CA ASP A 3 23.49 -17.89 22.45
C ASP A 3 22.65 -16.84 23.18
N VAL A 4 21.67 -16.23 22.49
CA VAL A 4 20.80 -15.20 23.06
C VAL A 4 19.78 -15.82 24.01
N ARG A 5 19.28 -17.02 23.69
CA ARG A 5 18.40 -17.79 24.59
C ARG A 5 19.15 -18.25 25.83
N ALA A 6 20.37 -18.75 25.68
CA ALA A 6 21.20 -19.24 26.80
C ALA A 6 21.58 -18.13 27.80
N ILE A 7 21.71 -16.88 27.34
CA ILE A 7 21.97 -15.71 28.21
C ILE A 7 20.70 -15.28 28.95
N ALA A 8 19.54 -15.28 28.29
CA ALA A 8 18.26 -14.89 28.90
C ALA A 8 17.78 -15.87 29.98
N GLU A 9 18.19 -17.14 29.91
CA GLU A 9 17.79 -18.19 30.84
C GLU A 9 18.68 -18.27 32.10
N LYS A 10 19.90 -17.72 32.06
CA LYS A 10 20.86 -17.74 33.18
C LYS A 10 20.73 -16.57 34.16
N ASP A 11 19.98 -15.52 33.82
CA ASP A 11 19.88 -14.32 34.65
C ASP A 11 18.60 -14.36 35.53
N PRO A 12 18.71 -14.43 36.87
CA PRO A 12 17.57 -14.60 37.78
C PRO A 12 16.60 -13.41 37.77
N HIS A 13 17.03 -12.23 37.28
CA HIS A 13 16.17 -11.07 37.11
C HIS A 13 15.25 -11.14 35.88
N CYS A 14 15.56 -11.96 34.88
CA CYS A 14 14.79 -12.06 33.63
C CYS A 14 13.95 -13.33 33.54
N SER A 15 14.28 -14.36 34.33
CA SER A 15 13.45 -15.55 34.50
C SER A 15 12.22 -15.34 35.39
N SER A 16 12.23 -14.34 36.29
CA SER A 16 11.12 -14.08 37.22
C SER A 16 9.92 -13.32 36.61
N TRP A 17 10.04 -12.83 35.37
CA TRP A 17 9.02 -12.00 34.70
C TRP A 17 7.96 -12.83 33.93
N GLY A 18 7.79 -14.11 34.27
CA GLY A 18 6.81 -14.99 33.61
C GLY A 18 6.56 -16.33 34.30
N SER A 19 6.68 -16.41 35.63
CA SER A 19 6.35 -17.64 36.38
C SER A 19 5.31 -17.37 37.48
N ASN A 20 4.13 -16.89 37.11
CA ASN A 20 2.97 -17.02 37.97
C ASN A 20 2.12 -18.16 37.43
N ASN A 21 2.01 -19.23 38.22
CA ASN A 21 1.08 -20.34 37.98
C ASN A 21 -0.36 -19.81 38.05
N SER A 22 -0.99 -19.55 36.91
CA SER A 22 -2.45 -19.46 36.82
C SER A 22 -2.98 -20.31 35.67
N SER A 23 -4.13 -20.91 35.96
CA SER A 23 -4.85 -21.96 35.27
C SER A 23 -5.14 -21.72 33.78
N SER A 24 -5.37 -22.83 33.08
CA SER A 24 -5.40 -23.07 31.63
C SER A 24 -6.36 -22.26 30.73
N GLU A 25 -6.86 -21.09 31.13
CA GLU A 25 -7.69 -20.22 30.27
C GLU A 25 -7.02 -18.89 29.86
N ASP A 26 -5.89 -18.50 30.48
CA ASP A 26 -5.16 -17.24 30.15
C ASP A 26 -4.02 -17.40 29.10
N ILE A 27 -3.82 -18.62 28.60
CA ILE A 27 -2.64 -19.01 27.79
C ILE A 27 -2.57 -18.26 26.45
N LEU A 28 -3.67 -17.73 25.92
CA LEU A 28 -3.64 -17.07 24.60
C LEU A 28 -3.27 -15.57 24.66
N MET A 29 -3.36 -14.92 25.84
CA MET A 29 -2.96 -13.51 26.00
C MET A 29 -1.60 -13.33 26.71
N GLU A 30 -1.11 -14.32 27.46
CA GLU A 30 0.17 -14.24 28.20
C GLU A 30 1.42 -14.65 27.38
N VAL A 31 1.25 -15.34 26.26
CA VAL A 31 2.39 -15.79 25.42
C VAL A 31 3.13 -14.59 24.80
N GLY A 32 2.45 -13.46 24.59
CA GLY A 32 3.06 -12.23 24.09
C GLY A 32 3.91 -11.49 25.13
N THR A 33 3.47 -11.42 26.39
CA THR A 33 4.12 -10.60 27.42
C THR A 33 5.38 -11.26 27.98
N SER A 34 5.35 -12.58 28.25
CA SER A 34 6.48 -13.33 28.81
C SER A 34 7.64 -13.53 27.83
N SER A 35 7.36 -13.79 26.56
CA SER A 35 8.38 -13.90 25.49
C SER A 35 9.00 -12.54 25.16
N TRP A 36 8.22 -11.47 25.25
CA TRP A 36 8.67 -10.10 25.03
C TRP A 36 9.56 -9.60 26.17
N ASN A 37 9.17 -9.83 27.43
CA ASN A 37 9.97 -9.48 28.61
C ASN A 37 11.39 -10.08 28.55
N ARG A 38 11.50 -11.33 28.11
CA ARG A 38 12.80 -12.01 27.88
C ARG A 38 13.58 -11.37 26.73
N SER A 39 12.91 -10.95 25.67
CA SER A 39 13.52 -10.30 24.50
C SER A 39 14.06 -8.90 24.85
N VAL A 40 13.30 -8.11 25.62
CA VAL A 40 13.72 -6.77 26.07
C VAL A 40 14.90 -6.84 27.04
N CYS A 41 14.88 -7.79 27.98
CA CYS A 41 16.02 -8.03 28.86
C CYS A 41 17.29 -8.40 28.07
N ALA A 42 17.17 -9.30 27.08
CA ALA A 42 18.29 -9.67 26.22
C ALA A 42 18.86 -8.46 25.45
N ILE A 43 18.00 -7.56 24.96
CA ILE A 43 18.43 -6.32 24.29
C ILE A 43 19.16 -5.39 25.26
N PHE A 44 18.67 -5.21 26.49
CA PHE A 44 19.32 -4.35 27.50
C PHE A 44 20.70 -4.89 27.90
N HIS A 45 20.81 -6.21 28.05
CA HIS A 45 22.09 -6.87 28.34
C HIS A 45 23.07 -6.76 27.16
N MET A 46 22.58 -6.88 25.91
CA MET A 46 23.38 -6.68 24.69
C MET A 46 23.85 -5.22 24.52
N GLU A 47 23.02 -4.26 24.90
CA GLU A 47 23.32 -2.83 24.86
C GLU A 47 24.39 -2.42 25.88
N LYS A 48 24.37 -3.03 27.07
CA LYS A 48 25.40 -2.82 28.11
C LYS A 48 26.74 -3.47 27.75
N LYS A 49 26.74 -4.57 26.99
CA LYS A 49 27.93 -5.37 26.69
C LYS A 49 28.64 -4.96 25.39
N SER A 50 27.92 -4.40 24.40
CA SER A 50 28.48 -4.12 23.07
C SER A 50 28.12 -2.72 22.56
N SER A 51 29.15 -1.88 22.38
CA SER A 51 29.01 -0.53 21.80
C SER A 51 28.50 -0.54 20.35
N VAL A 52 28.61 -1.69 19.64
CA VAL A 52 28.11 -1.85 18.28
C VAL A 52 26.58 -1.76 18.23
N VAL A 53 25.89 -2.31 19.23
CA VAL A 53 24.41 -2.30 19.29
C VAL A 53 23.89 -0.88 19.51
N VAL A 54 24.54 -0.12 20.40
CA VAL A 54 24.26 1.30 20.61
C VAL A 54 24.51 2.08 19.31
N GLY A 55 25.63 1.81 18.63
CA GLY A 55 25.95 2.41 17.34
C GLY A 55 24.88 2.17 16.27
N MET A 56 24.38 0.93 16.16
CA MET A 56 23.31 0.58 15.21
C MET A 56 22.00 1.31 15.50
N LYS A 57 21.59 1.43 16.78
CA LYS A 57 20.39 2.19 17.16
C LYS A 57 20.50 3.67 16.78
N VAL A 58 21.62 4.30 17.12
CA VAL A 58 21.87 5.71 16.79
C VAL A 58 21.89 5.91 15.28
N TRP A 59 22.52 4.99 14.54
CA TRP A 59 22.54 5.03 13.08
C TRP A 59 21.14 4.95 12.46
N MET A 60 20.28 4.05 12.94
CA MET A 60 18.89 3.95 12.46
C MET A 60 18.13 5.25 12.72
N VAL A 61 18.23 5.84 13.91
CA VAL A 61 17.57 7.12 14.24
C VAL A 61 18.06 8.25 13.32
N ILE A 62 19.36 8.33 13.05
CA ILE A 62 19.93 9.30 12.12
C ILE A 62 19.34 9.10 10.71
N LEU A 63 19.28 7.87 10.21
CA LEU A 63 18.69 7.58 8.90
C LEU A 63 17.21 8.00 8.83
N PHE A 64 16.43 7.75 9.88
CA PHE A 64 15.03 8.17 9.95
C PHE A 64 14.88 9.69 9.96
N LEU A 65 15.69 10.41 10.73
CA LEU A 65 15.68 11.87 10.76
C LEU A 65 16.07 12.48 9.41
N VAL A 66 17.06 11.90 8.72
CA VAL A 66 17.44 12.32 7.37
C VAL A 66 16.28 12.09 6.39
N HIS A 67 15.62 10.92 6.43
CA HIS A 67 14.45 10.66 5.58
C HIS A 67 13.30 11.64 5.85
N LEU A 68 13.02 11.91 7.12
CA LEU A 68 12.00 12.89 7.53
C LEU A 68 12.34 14.29 7.00
N PHE A 69 13.60 14.72 7.13
CA PHE A 69 14.05 16.02 6.66
C PHE A 69 13.96 16.15 5.14
N ILE A 70 14.38 15.11 4.41
CA ILE A 70 14.27 15.03 2.96
C ILE A 70 12.80 15.16 2.53
N GLU A 71 11.91 14.38 3.15
CA GLU A 71 10.49 14.38 2.82
C GLU A 71 9.83 15.73 3.11
N LEU A 72 10.16 16.38 4.23
CA LEU A 72 9.70 17.71 4.57
C LEU A 72 10.22 18.79 3.61
N PHE A 73 11.48 18.70 3.18
CA PHE A 73 12.06 19.59 2.18
C PHE A 73 11.35 19.44 0.82
N TYR A 74 11.08 18.21 0.38
CA TYR A 74 10.33 17.96 -0.85
C TYR A 74 8.89 18.49 -0.77
N LEU A 75 8.19 18.31 0.36
CA LEU A 75 6.85 18.87 0.57
C LEU A 75 6.84 20.40 0.50
N ARG A 76 7.86 21.05 1.06
CA ARG A 76 7.98 22.52 1.06
C ARG A 76 8.33 23.09 -0.31
N LYS A 77 9.16 22.39 -1.09
CA LYS A 77 9.59 22.82 -2.42
C LYS A 77 8.53 22.58 -3.50
N THR A 78 7.70 21.56 -3.36
CA THR A 78 6.68 21.19 -4.36
C THR A 78 5.31 21.78 -4.01
N SER A 79 5.00 22.95 -4.58
CA SER A 79 3.68 23.58 -4.51
C SER A 79 2.74 23.02 -5.60
N GLN A 80 2.30 21.77 -5.45
CA GLN A 80 1.26 21.17 -6.31
C GLN A 80 -0.15 21.35 -5.70
N PRO A 81 -1.23 21.28 -6.49
CA PRO A 81 -2.60 21.37 -5.96
C PRO A 81 -2.92 20.24 -4.95
N VAL A 82 -3.85 20.50 -4.02
CA VAL A 82 -4.17 19.64 -2.86
C VAL A 82 -4.81 18.29 -3.24
N THR A 83 -5.42 18.19 -4.42
CA THR A 83 -6.18 17.03 -4.89
C THR A 83 -5.35 15.91 -5.52
N ASP A 84 -4.01 16.02 -5.52
CA ASP A 84 -3.12 14.99 -6.08
C ASP A 84 -2.93 13.80 -5.09
N VAL A 85 -3.20 12.56 -5.53
CA VAL A 85 -2.99 11.31 -4.75
C VAL A 85 -1.58 11.25 -4.18
N HIS A 86 -0.60 11.76 -4.93
CA HIS A 86 0.80 11.76 -4.53
C HIS A 86 1.06 12.62 -3.31
N ARG A 87 0.30 13.70 -3.13
CA ARG A 87 0.40 14.58 -1.98
C ARG A 87 -0.18 13.90 -0.74
N VAL A 88 -1.36 13.29 -0.85
CA VAL A 88 -1.99 12.52 0.23
C VAL A 88 -1.09 11.34 0.66
N SER A 89 -0.55 10.60 -0.30
CA SER A 89 0.37 9.49 -0.04
C SER A 89 1.64 9.92 0.71
N ARG A 90 2.20 11.10 0.40
CA ARG A 90 3.35 11.70 1.11
C ARG A 90 3.00 12.15 2.53
N TYR A 91 1.84 12.78 2.73
CA TYR A 91 1.40 13.13 4.08
C TYR A 91 1.17 11.89 4.95
N LEU A 92 0.56 10.84 4.41
CA LEU A 92 0.34 9.58 5.11
C LEU A 92 1.68 8.91 5.49
N ARG A 93 2.66 8.92 4.59
CA ARG A 93 4.01 8.41 4.85
C ARG A 93 4.72 9.22 5.93
N LEU A 94 4.70 10.55 5.84
CA LEU A 94 5.27 11.44 6.86
C LEU A 94 4.63 11.20 8.22
N PHE A 95 3.30 11.05 8.29
CA PHE A 95 2.58 10.73 9.52
C PHE A 95 3.05 9.41 10.13
N LEU A 96 3.14 8.34 9.32
CA LEU A 96 3.63 7.03 9.79
C LEU A 96 5.08 7.09 10.28
N MET A 97 5.95 7.83 9.59
CA MET A 97 7.35 8.06 10.01
C MET A 97 7.44 8.87 11.30
N LEU A 98 6.63 9.93 11.44
CA LEU A 98 6.56 10.74 12.66
C LEU A 98 6.13 9.89 13.85
N VAL A 99 5.11 9.03 13.68
CA VAL A 99 4.63 8.12 14.73
C VAL A 99 5.74 7.18 15.19
N LEU A 100 6.53 6.63 14.26
CA LEU A 100 7.68 5.77 14.58
C LEU A 100 8.81 6.52 15.30
N VAL A 101 9.12 7.76 14.89
CA VAL A 101 10.20 8.58 15.47
C VAL A 101 9.83 9.13 16.86
N LEU A 102 8.58 9.56 17.05
CA LEU A 102 8.10 10.10 18.34
C LEU A 102 8.15 9.05 19.45
N TRP A 103 7.98 7.77 19.10
CA TRP A 103 8.04 6.66 20.05
C TRP A 103 9.47 6.30 20.45
N PHE A 104 10.46 6.35 19.54
CA PHE A 104 11.87 6.12 19.91
C PHE A 104 12.46 7.08 20.99
N SER A 105 11.70 8.09 21.41
CA SER A 105 12.04 8.94 22.55
C SER A 105 12.01 8.15 23.87
N LYS A 106 12.78 8.59 24.88
CA LYS A 106 12.98 7.91 26.18
C LYS A 106 11.69 7.66 27.01
N ALA A 107 10.54 8.09 26.50
CA ALA A 107 9.22 7.88 27.08
C ALA A 107 8.75 6.41 27.01
N ASP A 108 9.28 5.60 26.08
CA ASP A 108 8.92 4.17 25.94
C ASP A 108 9.30 3.34 27.16
N PHE A 109 10.40 3.69 27.83
CA PHE A 109 10.86 2.97 29.04
C PHE A 109 9.96 3.23 30.25
N TRP A 110 9.22 4.34 30.28
CA TRP A 110 8.39 4.74 31.42
C TRP A 110 6.90 4.48 31.23
N LEU A 111 6.38 4.46 29.99
CA LEU A 111 4.93 4.35 29.77
C LEU A 111 4.40 2.91 29.58
N GLY A 112 5.26 1.90 29.39
CA GLY A 112 4.83 0.50 29.30
C GLY A 112 3.73 0.24 28.26
N CYS A 113 3.64 1.07 27.22
CA CYS A 113 2.59 0.96 26.20
C CYS A 113 2.97 -0.06 25.12
N ARG A 114 1.94 -0.76 24.64
CA ARG A 114 1.96 -2.06 23.96
C ARG A 114 2.73 -2.06 22.62
N GLN A 115 3.91 -2.70 22.60
CA GLN A 115 4.77 -2.93 21.43
C GLN A 115 4.03 -3.48 20.19
N ASP A 116 2.92 -4.22 20.39
CA ASP A 116 2.10 -4.76 19.29
C ASP A 116 1.61 -3.65 18.34
N PHE A 117 1.22 -2.50 18.88
CA PHE A 117 0.75 -1.37 18.08
C PHE A 117 1.89 -0.79 17.23
N ILE A 118 3.10 -0.74 17.77
CA ILE A 118 4.30 -0.27 17.04
C ILE A 118 4.60 -1.22 15.88
N TRP A 119 4.54 -2.54 16.13
CA TRP A 119 4.73 -3.53 15.07
C TRP A 119 3.68 -3.38 13.97
N GLN A 120 2.40 -3.24 14.33
CA GLN A 120 1.33 -3.01 13.36
C GLN A 120 1.56 -1.74 12.54
N MET A 121 1.93 -0.62 13.18
CA MET A 121 2.22 0.64 12.51
C MET A 121 3.48 0.56 11.64
N GLY A 122 4.49 -0.20 12.05
CA GLY A 122 5.69 -0.47 11.26
C GLY A 122 5.39 -1.25 9.98
N VAL A 123 4.54 -2.29 10.06
CA VAL A 123 4.09 -3.04 8.88
C VAL A 123 3.33 -2.14 7.92
N LEU A 124 2.43 -1.29 8.44
CA LEU A 124 1.69 -0.30 7.63
C LEU A 124 2.64 0.72 6.97
N ALA A 125 3.69 1.17 7.68
CA ALA A 125 4.68 2.08 7.14
C ALA A 125 5.47 1.47 5.96
N VAL A 126 5.87 0.20 6.08
CA VAL A 126 6.56 -0.52 5.00
C VAL A 126 5.65 -0.71 3.80
N LEU A 127 4.39 -1.14 4.01
CA LEU A 127 3.42 -1.30 2.93
C LEU A 127 3.13 0.01 2.21
N GLN A 128 2.89 1.08 2.97
CA GLN A 128 2.67 2.43 2.43
C GLN A 128 3.90 2.92 1.66
N SER A 129 5.11 2.58 2.13
CA SER A 129 6.34 2.91 1.42
C SER A 129 6.36 2.29 0.03
N SER A 130 6.05 0.99 -0.07
CA SER A 130 5.98 0.26 -1.35
C SER A 130 4.94 0.86 -2.31
N ILE A 131 3.75 1.19 -1.82
CA ILE A 131 2.70 1.83 -2.65
C ILE A 131 3.20 3.16 -3.21
N HIS A 132 3.85 3.98 -2.39
CA HIS A 132 4.35 5.28 -2.83
C HIS A 132 5.52 5.17 -3.82
N VAL A 133 6.33 4.12 -3.77
CA VAL A 133 7.32 3.82 -4.81
C VAL A 133 6.61 3.56 -6.15
N VAL A 134 5.56 2.73 -6.17
CA VAL A 134 4.77 2.47 -7.38
C VAL A 134 4.15 3.75 -7.94
N LEU A 135 3.54 4.57 -7.08
CA LEU A 135 3.00 5.87 -7.52
C LEU A 135 4.09 6.75 -8.14
N THR A 136 5.29 6.80 -7.54
CA THR A 136 6.41 7.60 -8.03
C THR A 136 6.95 7.10 -9.37
N LEU A 137 6.97 5.78 -9.59
CA LEU A 137 7.31 5.19 -10.88
C LEU A 137 6.32 5.57 -11.98
N ASN A 138 5.03 5.72 -11.65
CA ASN A 138 4.01 6.13 -12.62
C ASN A 138 4.21 7.57 -13.12
N LYS A 139 4.90 8.45 -12.38
CA LYS A 139 5.28 9.79 -12.86
C LYS A 139 6.44 9.76 -13.87
N VAL A 140 7.15 8.64 -13.97
CA VAL A 140 8.19 8.47 -14.98
C VAL A 140 7.50 8.18 -16.32
N PRO A 141 7.68 9.03 -17.34
CA PRO A 141 6.95 8.96 -18.61
C PRO A 141 7.17 7.66 -19.38
N ARG A 142 8.27 6.95 -19.10
CA ARG A 142 8.55 5.60 -19.64
C ARG A 142 7.61 4.52 -19.10
N PHE A 143 7.11 4.69 -17.87
CA PHE A 143 6.25 3.73 -17.18
C PHE A 143 4.79 4.21 -17.11
N SER A 144 4.55 5.52 -17.22
CA SER A 144 3.23 6.16 -17.23
C SER A 144 2.26 5.61 -18.28
N GLY A 145 2.75 5.10 -19.41
CA GLY A 145 1.89 4.59 -20.51
C GLY A 145 1.26 3.22 -20.24
N PHE A 146 1.72 2.47 -19.23
CA PHE A 146 1.19 1.13 -18.96
C PHE A 146 0.00 1.13 -17.99
N MET A 147 -0.10 2.10 -17.09
CA MET A 147 -1.25 2.26 -16.17
C MET A 147 -1.25 3.66 -15.54
N PRO A 148 -2.00 4.64 -16.07
CA PRO A 148 -2.16 5.93 -15.42
C PRO A 148 -3.00 5.77 -14.13
N VAL A 149 -2.33 5.67 -12.99
CA VAL A 149 -3.00 5.62 -11.68
C VAL A 149 -3.31 7.05 -11.24
N ASP A 150 -4.43 7.60 -11.73
CA ASP A 150 -4.95 8.88 -11.27
C ASP A 150 -5.97 8.71 -10.14
N ALA A 151 -6.10 9.74 -9.30
CA ALA A 151 -7.09 9.80 -8.22
C ALA A 151 -8.51 9.47 -8.72
N MET A 152 -8.87 10.07 -9.85
CA MET A 152 -10.18 9.93 -10.46
C MET A 152 -10.41 8.50 -10.96
N HIS A 153 -9.38 7.85 -11.53
CA HIS A 153 -9.44 6.47 -11.97
C HIS A 153 -9.68 5.52 -10.78
N LEU A 154 -8.92 5.70 -9.69
CA LEU A 154 -9.12 4.93 -8.45
C LEU A 154 -10.50 5.17 -7.83
N PHE A 155 -10.96 6.42 -7.79
CA PHE A 155 -12.28 6.76 -7.24
C PHE A 155 -13.41 6.11 -8.03
N ARG A 156 -13.39 6.22 -9.37
CA ARG A 156 -14.37 5.60 -10.26
C ARG A 156 -14.37 4.08 -10.13
N PHE A 157 -13.18 3.47 -10.03
CA PHE A 157 -13.06 2.04 -9.79
C PHE A 157 -13.64 1.64 -8.43
N SER A 158 -13.36 2.39 -7.36
CA SER A 158 -13.90 2.12 -6.03
C SER A 158 -15.43 2.22 -6.00
N LEU A 159 -16.01 3.20 -6.71
CA LEU A 159 -17.46 3.35 -6.84
C LEU A 159 -18.08 2.17 -7.62
N ALA A 160 -17.39 1.67 -8.65
CA ALA A 160 -17.82 0.49 -9.40
C ALA A 160 -17.76 -0.81 -8.57
N LEU A 161 -16.92 -0.86 -7.51
CA LEU A 161 -16.86 -2.00 -6.57
C LEU A 161 -17.95 -1.97 -5.50
N VAL A 162 -18.61 -0.82 -5.24
CA VAL A 162 -19.63 -0.71 -4.18
C VAL A 162 -20.75 -1.74 -4.34
N PRO A 163 -21.38 -1.94 -5.52
CA PRO A 163 -22.42 -2.95 -5.69
C PRO A 163 -21.92 -4.37 -5.41
N LEU A 164 -20.68 -4.68 -5.79
CA LEU A 164 -20.05 -5.98 -5.51
C LEU A 164 -19.86 -6.20 -4.01
N ILE A 165 -19.39 -5.19 -3.27
CA ILE A 165 -19.21 -5.28 -1.81
C ILE A 165 -20.56 -5.47 -1.10
N LEU A 166 -21.60 -4.73 -1.49
CA LEU A 166 -22.95 -4.88 -0.94
C LEU A 166 -23.52 -6.27 -1.23
N PHE A 167 -23.27 -6.80 -2.43
CA PHE A 167 -23.64 -8.16 -2.80
C PHE A 167 -22.94 -9.20 -1.92
N LEU A 168 -21.61 -9.11 -1.74
CA LEU A 168 -20.85 -10.01 -0.87
C LEU A 168 -21.27 -9.91 0.59
N LEU A 169 -21.63 -8.72 1.08
CA LEU A 169 -22.10 -8.52 2.44
C LEU A 169 -23.43 -9.25 2.69
N SER A 170 -24.35 -9.23 1.71
CA SER A 170 -25.62 -9.98 1.79
C SER A 170 -25.38 -11.48 1.97
N PHE A 171 -24.52 -12.07 1.13
CA PHE A 171 -24.18 -13.50 1.24
C PHE A 171 -23.39 -13.81 2.52
N THR A 172 -22.53 -12.89 2.96
CA THR A 172 -21.78 -13.05 4.21
C THR A 172 -22.71 -13.20 5.41
N VAL A 173 -23.73 -12.35 5.51
CA VAL A 173 -24.71 -12.44 6.62
C VAL A 173 -25.50 -13.75 6.51
N ALA A 174 -25.91 -14.15 5.31
CA ALA A 174 -26.60 -15.42 5.11
C ALA A 174 -25.75 -16.62 5.54
N PHE A 175 -24.48 -16.69 5.12
CA PHE A 175 -23.57 -17.77 5.51
C PHE A 175 -23.22 -17.73 6.99
N HIS A 176 -23.05 -16.54 7.60
CA HIS A 176 -22.82 -16.42 9.04
C HIS A 176 -23.96 -17.05 9.86
N LEU A 177 -25.21 -16.87 9.43
CA LEU A 177 -26.38 -17.45 10.09
C LEU A 177 -26.53 -18.96 9.85
N LEU A 178 -26.17 -19.45 8.65
CA LEU A 178 -26.27 -20.87 8.31
C LEU A 178 -25.12 -21.71 8.87
N LEU A 179 -23.91 -21.13 8.95
CA LEU A 179 -22.66 -21.81 9.29
C LEU A 179 -22.10 -21.35 10.65
N THR A 180 -22.94 -20.87 11.58
CA THR A 180 -22.49 -20.30 12.87
C THR A 180 -21.61 -21.23 13.71
N LYS A 181 -21.71 -22.56 13.51
CA LYS A 181 -20.90 -23.56 14.19
C LYS A 181 -19.46 -23.66 13.66
N ASN A 182 -19.19 -23.20 12.44
CA ASN A 182 -17.87 -23.22 11.84
C ASN A 182 -17.02 -22.05 12.36
N ALA A 183 -15.77 -22.31 12.73
CA ALA A 183 -14.84 -21.27 13.20
C ALA A 183 -14.66 -20.13 12.17
N SER A 184 -14.66 -20.48 10.86
CA SER A 184 -14.58 -19.54 9.73
C SER A 184 -15.78 -18.58 9.63
N PHE A 185 -16.89 -18.89 10.31
CA PHE A 185 -18.12 -18.10 10.30
C PHE A 185 -18.54 -17.66 11.70
N SER A 186 -17.63 -17.69 12.67
CA SER A 186 -17.87 -17.34 14.07
C SER A 186 -18.32 -15.89 14.28
N SER A 187 -17.83 -14.97 13.44
CA SER A 187 -18.19 -13.55 13.50
C SER A 187 -18.40 -12.99 12.09
N VAL A 188 -19.23 -11.96 11.97
CA VAL A 188 -19.50 -11.26 10.70
C VAL A 188 -18.22 -10.80 9.97
N PRO A 189 -17.22 -10.15 10.61
CA PRO A 189 -16.00 -9.74 9.92
C PRO A 189 -15.15 -10.93 9.44
N VAL A 190 -15.05 -12.00 10.22
CA VAL A 190 -14.30 -13.21 9.80
C VAL A 190 -15.02 -13.93 8.66
N SER A 191 -16.35 -14.00 8.73
CA SER A 191 -17.21 -14.53 7.67
C SER A 191 -17.03 -13.72 6.37
N PHE A 192 -16.92 -12.39 6.47
CA PHE A 192 -16.72 -11.53 5.31
C PHE A 192 -15.40 -11.82 4.60
N VAL A 193 -14.31 -12.02 5.35
CA VAL A 193 -13.01 -12.42 4.81
C VAL A 193 -13.10 -13.79 4.13
N LYS A 194 -13.81 -14.75 4.74
CA LYS A 194 -14.04 -16.06 4.12
C LYS A 194 -14.84 -15.96 2.83
N THR A 195 -15.89 -15.14 2.78
CA THR A 195 -16.69 -14.88 1.56
C THR A 195 -15.85 -14.23 0.45
N ILE A 196 -14.94 -13.31 0.77
CA ILE A 196 -14.00 -12.74 -0.22
C ILE A 196 -13.02 -13.81 -0.72
N THR A 197 -12.54 -14.68 0.17
CA THR A 197 -11.65 -15.79 -0.20
C THR A 197 -12.36 -16.74 -1.17
N TRP A 198 -13.63 -17.06 -0.89
CA TRP A 198 -14.48 -17.80 -1.82
C TRP A 198 -14.70 -17.08 -3.15
N MET A 199 -14.86 -15.76 -3.14
CA MET A 199 -14.93 -14.95 -4.37
C MET A 199 -13.65 -15.07 -5.21
N LEU A 200 -12.48 -15.18 -4.57
CA LEU A 200 -11.19 -15.33 -5.25
C LEU A 200 -10.97 -16.74 -5.83
N GLY A 201 -11.86 -17.70 -5.51
CA GLY A 201 -11.85 -19.06 -6.03
C GLY A 201 -11.28 -20.11 -5.07
N ASP A 202 -10.82 -19.71 -3.88
CA ASP A 202 -10.41 -20.66 -2.84
C ASP A 202 -11.63 -21.09 -2.02
N LEU A 203 -12.34 -22.10 -2.53
CA LEU A 203 -13.62 -22.54 -1.96
C LEU A 203 -13.48 -23.40 -0.70
N GLY A 204 -12.40 -24.18 -0.54
CA GLY A 204 -12.16 -25.04 0.63
C GLY A 204 -13.41 -25.81 1.08
N TYR A 205 -14.05 -26.54 0.14
CA TYR A 205 -15.38 -27.15 0.35
C TYR A 205 -15.36 -28.18 1.47
N ASP A 206 -14.39 -29.09 1.47
CA ASP A 206 -14.31 -30.17 2.45
C ASP A 206 -14.13 -29.61 3.87
N ASP A 207 -13.24 -28.63 4.04
CA ASP A 207 -12.99 -27.96 5.33
C ASP A 207 -14.19 -27.19 5.89
N THR A 208 -15.15 -26.80 5.05
CA THR A 208 -16.30 -25.98 5.49
C THR A 208 -17.59 -26.78 5.61
N PHE A 209 -17.79 -27.78 4.75
CA PHE A 209 -19.04 -28.52 4.65
C PHE A 209 -18.92 -29.98 5.05
N GLN A 210 -17.71 -30.55 5.11
CA GLN A 210 -17.44 -31.93 5.53
C GLN A 210 -16.60 -31.99 6.82
N ASP A 211 -16.64 -30.92 7.64
CA ASP A 211 -15.98 -30.95 8.95
C ASP A 211 -16.83 -31.73 9.97
N ASP A 212 -16.29 -32.87 10.42
CA ASP A 212 -16.90 -33.72 11.44
C ASP A 212 -17.03 -33.01 12.80
N GLN A 213 -16.20 -31.98 13.06
CA GLN A 213 -16.21 -31.23 14.33
C GLN A 213 -17.31 -30.16 14.38
N SER A 214 -17.74 -29.64 13.23
CA SER A 214 -18.75 -28.57 13.13
C SER A 214 -19.81 -28.89 12.07
N PRO A 215 -20.73 -29.82 12.37
CA PRO A 215 -21.74 -30.26 11.42
C PRO A 215 -22.70 -29.12 11.04
N VAL A 216 -23.01 -29.06 9.75
CA VAL A 216 -23.92 -28.07 9.17
C VAL A 216 -25.36 -28.34 9.62
N ASN A 217 -26.00 -27.35 10.25
CA ASN A 217 -27.38 -27.49 10.78
C ASN A 217 -28.43 -27.69 9.67
N PHE A 218 -28.24 -27.05 8.52
CA PHE A 218 -29.19 -27.08 7.39
C PHE A 218 -28.45 -27.42 6.08
N PRO A 219 -28.06 -28.69 5.86
CA PRO A 219 -27.17 -29.07 4.76
C PRO A 219 -27.75 -28.72 3.39
N ILE A 220 -29.03 -29.06 3.14
CA ILE A 220 -29.70 -28.83 1.85
C ILE A 220 -29.74 -27.33 1.51
N MET A 221 -30.23 -26.51 2.45
CA MET A 221 -30.34 -25.06 2.25
C MET A 221 -28.96 -24.42 2.03
N THR A 222 -27.96 -24.86 2.80
CA THR A 222 -26.60 -24.32 2.72
C THR A 222 -25.95 -24.64 1.37
N HIS A 223 -26.07 -25.88 0.88
CA HIS A 223 -25.53 -26.27 -0.42
C HIS A 223 -26.23 -25.56 -1.59
N ILE A 224 -27.56 -25.40 -1.53
CA ILE A 224 -28.30 -24.64 -2.56
C ILE A 224 -27.84 -23.18 -2.56
N LEU A 225 -27.76 -22.55 -1.38
CA LEU A 225 -27.30 -21.16 -1.26
C LEU A 225 -25.86 -21.00 -1.76
N PHE A 226 -24.98 -21.95 -1.46
CA PHE A 226 -23.60 -21.97 -1.92
C PHE A 226 -23.48 -22.13 -3.44
N LEU A 227 -24.31 -22.98 -4.06
CA LEU A 227 -24.35 -23.12 -5.52
C LEU A 227 -24.82 -21.83 -6.20
N VAL A 228 -25.87 -21.20 -5.67
CA VAL A 228 -26.36 -19.90 -6.16
C VAL A 228 -25.27 -18.84 -6.03
N PHE A 229 -24.56 -18.82 -4.91
CA PHE A 229 -23.45 -17.90 -4.67
C PHE A 229 -22.32 -18.07 -5.70
N ILE A 230 -21.88 -19.30 -5.98
CA ILE A 230 -20.85 -19.58 -7.01
C ILE A 230 -21.31 -19.10 -8.38
N LEU A 231 -22.57 -19.39 -8.77
CA LEU A 231 -23.12 -18.96 -10.06
C LEU A 231 -23.17 -17.43 -10.17
N CYS A 232 -23.66 -16.75 -9.12
CA CYS A 232 -23.75 -15.30 -9.11
C CYS A 232 -22.37 -14.64 -9.09
N ILE A 233 -21.42 -15.12 -8.28
CA ILE A 233 -20.05 -14.57 -8.28
C ILE A 233 -19.36 -14.83 -9.61
N GLY A 234 -19.48 -16.04 -10.17
CA GLY A 234 -18.89 -16.36 -11.47
C GLY A 234 -19.42 -15.44 -12.56
N GLY A 235 -20.74 -15.24 -12.61
CA GLY A 235 -21.37 -14.30 -13.54
C GLY A 235 -20.97 -12.84 -13.30
N LEU A 236 -20.96 -12.38 -12.05
CA LEU A 236 -20.56 -11.02 -11.69
C LEU A 236 -19.08 -10.75 -12.00
N LEU A 237 -18.20 -11.69 -11.67
CA LEU A 237 -16.77 -11.59 -11.98
C LEU A 237 -16.52 -11.63 -13.47
N PHE A 238 -17.18 -12.52 -14.21
CA PHE A 238 -17.04 -12.57 -15.67
C PHE A 238 -17.48 -11.24 -16.30
N ASN A 239 -18.64 -10.73 -15.90
CA ASN A 239 -19.12 -9.45 -16.39
C ASN A 239 -18.23 -8.28 -15.94
N PHE A 240 -17.70 -8.30 -14.71
CA PHE A 240 -16.81 -7.27 -14.20
C PHE A 240 -15.45 -7.29 -14.89
N VAL A 241 -14.84 -8.47 -15.08
CA VAL A 241 -13.55 -8.63 -15.77
C VAL A 241 -13.66 -8.21 -17.24
N LEU A 242 -14.75 -8.57 -17.91
CA LEU A 242 -14.98 -8.15 -19.29
C LEU A 242 -15.27 -6.65 -19.42
N ALA A 243 -16.02 -6.09 -18.47
CA ALA A 243 -16.40 -4.68 -18.46
C ALA A 243 -15.29 -3.73 -17.93
N SER A 244 -14.30 -4.22 -17.17
CA SER A 244 -13.41 -3.34 -16.38
C SER A 244 -12.26 -2.71 -17.19
N PRO A 245 -11.50 -3.44 -18.04
CA PRO A 245 -10.34 -2.83 -18.72
C PRO A 245 -10.38 -2.90 -20.26
N THR A 246 -11.05 -3.86 -20.88
CA THR A 246 -10.90 -4.14 -22.32
C THR A 246 -11.44 -3.04 -23.21
N GLU A 247 -12.60 -2.47 -22.85
CA GLU A 247 -13.19 -1.33 -23.57
C GLU A 247 -12.37 -0.04 -23.35
N LYS A 248 -11.92 0.20 -22.12
CA LYS A 248 -11.08 1.36 -21.79
C LYS A 248 -9.66 1.27 -22.36
N LEU A 249 -9.08 0.08 -22.46
CA LEU A 249 -7.75 -0.14 -23.07
C LEU A 249 -7.77 0.15 -24.57
N LEU A 250 -8.89 -0.11 -25.26
CA LEU A 250 -9.06 0.24 -26.68
C LEU A 250 -9.14 1.75 -26.88
N GLU A 251 -9.85 2.47 -26.02
CA GLU A 251 -9.90 3.94 -26.04
C GLU A 251 -8.55 4.56 -25.65
N LEU A 252 -7.92 4.08 -24.57
CA LEU A 252 -6.60 4.54 -24.13
C LEU A 252 -5.51 4.29 -25.17
N ARG A 253 -5.54 3.16 -25.89
CA ARG A 253 -4.58 2.88 -26.97
C ARG A 253 -4.66 3.89 -28.12
N ASN A 254 -5.87 4.37 -28.43
CA ASN A 254 -6.05 5.38 -29.47
C ASN A 254 -5.52 6.76 -29.06
N GLU A 255 -5.45 7.03 -27.75
CA GLU A 255 -4.97 8.30 -27.20
C GLU A 255 -3.49 8.24 -26.74
N ASP A 256 -2.93 7.05 -26.55
CA ASP A 256 -1.57 6.83 -26.02
C ASP A 256 -0.49 7.41 -26.94
N ASP A 257 -0.65 7.34 -28.27
CA ASP A 257 0.32 7.92 -29.20
C ASP A 257 0.39 9.45 -29.10
N PHE A 258 -0.76 10.10 -28.90
CA PHE A 258 -0.85 11.55 -28.67
C PHE A 258 -0.33 11.94 -27.28
N ASN A 259 -0.73 11.20 -26.25
CA ASN A 259 -0.30 11.46 -24.88
C ASN A 259 1.20 11.22 -24.67
N ARG A 260 1.81 10.25 -25.37
CA ARG A 260 3.26 10.06 -25.40
C ARG A 260 3.98 11.24 -26.03
N ALA A 261 3.45 11.79 -27.12
CA ALA A 261 4.02 12.98 -27.75
C ALA A 261 3.95 14.20 -26.81
N VAL A 262 2.81 14.41 -26.13
CA VAL A 262 2.64 15.48 -25.14
C VAL A 262 3.55 15.29 -23.92
N ALA A 263 3.69 14.07 -23.41
CA ALA A 263 4.58 13.77 -22.29
C ALA A 263 6.06 14.04 -22.65
N HIS A 264 6.50 13.64 -23.85
CA HIS A 264 7.84 13.97 -24.35
C HIS A 264 8.08 15.48 -24.40
N LEU A 265 7.08 16.24 -24.85
CA LEU A 265 7.15 17.70 -24.93
C LEU A 265 7.20 18.34 -23.53
N HIS A 266 6.40 17.84 -22.59
CA HIS A 266 6.36 18.34 -21.22
C HIS A 266 7.68 18.11 -20.47
N ILE A 267 8.34 16.96 -20.68
CA ILE A 267 9.69 16.71 -20.12
C ILE A 267 10.69 17.69 -20.70
N HIS A 268 10.64 17.93 -22.02
CA HIS A 268 11.55 18.87 -22.66
C HIS A 268 11.37 20.28 -22.09
N LEU A 269 10.13 20.70 -21.87
CA LEU A 269 9.81 21.99 -21.24
C LEU A 269 10.26 22.06 -19.78
N LEU A 270 10.06 20.99 -18.99
CA LEU A 270 10.54 20.92 -17.61
C LEU A 270 12.07 20.96 -17.52
N ILE A 271 12.76 20.27 -18.44
CA ILE A 271 14.22 20.31 -18.54
C ILE A 271 14.68 21.71 -18.94
N ASP A 272 13.99 22.35 -19.89
CA ASP A 272 14.29 23.72 -20.32
C ASP A 272 14.07 24.74 -19.20
N GLU A 273 13.05 24.56 -18.36
CA GLU A 273 12.78 25.39 -17.19
C GLU A 273 13.82 25.14 -16.08
N CYS A 274 14.22 23.90 -15.86
CA CYS A 274 15.21 23.53 -14.84
C CYS A 274 16.66 23.86 -15.23
N VAL A 275 16.98 23.90 -16.53
CA VAL A 275 18.36 24.07 -17.03
C VAL A 275 18.42 25.15 -18.14
N PRO A 276 18.18 26.43 -17.80
CA PRO A 276 18.11 27.52 -18.79
C PRO A 276 19.44 27.80 -19.50
N HIS A 277 20.57 27.34 -18.95
CA HIS A 277 21.90 27.57 -19.51
C HIS A 277 22.19 26.74 -20.78
N MET A 278 21.57 25.55 -20.93
CA MET A 278 21.76 24.66 -22.09
C MET A 278 21.11 25.24 -23.35
N ARG A 279 20.00 25.98 -23.20
CA ARG A 279 19.30 26.69 -24.28
C ARG A 279 20.19 27.72 -24.99
N LYS A 280 20.94 28.53 -24.23
CA LYS A 280 21.82 29.56 -24.80
C LYS A 280 22.94 28.95 -25.65
N ARG A 281 23.45 27.78 -25.26
CA ARG A 281 24.53 27.08 -25.99
C ARG A 281 24.02 26.45 -27.30
N ASN A 282 22.85 25.82 -27.27
CA ASN A 282 22.25 25.18 -28.45
C ASN A 282 21.64 26.19 -29.44
N ALA A 283 21.11 27.32 -28.97
CA ALA A 283 20.64 28.40 -29.85
C ALA A 283 21.81 29.06 -30.62
N GLN A 284 22.96 29.21 -29.98
CA GLN A 284 24.17 29.79 -30.61
C GLN A 284 24.79 28.86 -31.68
N SER A 285 24.68 27.54 -31.52
CA SER A 285 25.14 26.59 -32.54
C SER A 285 24.21 26.54 -33.77
N HIS A 286 22.89 26.68 -33.58
CA HIS A 286 21.92 26.68 -34.68
C HIS A 286 21.98 27.97 -35.53
N VAL A 287 22.27 29.11 -34.90
CA VAL A 287 22.52 30.39 -35.61
C VAL A 287 23.82 30.33 -36.43
N LYS A 288 24.86 29.63 -35.95
CA LYS A 288 26.10 29.43 -36.72
C LYS A 288 25.92 28.54 -37.96
N HIS A 289 24.91 27.66 -38.00
CA HIS A 289 24.61 26.81 -39.17
C HIS A 289 23.58 27.42 -40.14
N SER A 290 22.75 28.36 -39.69
CA SER A 290 21.79 29.08 -40.54
C SER A 290 22.34 30.43 -41.04
N GLY A 291 23.64 30.53 -41.28
CA GLY A 291 24.32 31.68 -41.89
C GLY A 291 24.26 31.71 -43.42
N SER A 292 23.46 30.84 -44.04
CA SER A 292 23.09 30.96 -45.47
C SER A 292 21.68 31.57 -45.56
N PRO A 293 21.44 32.59 -46.41
CA PRO A 293 20.19 33.33 -46.40
C PRO A 293 19.03 32.40 -46.81
N ARG A 294 18.00 32.29 -45.96
CA ARG A 294 16.75 31.64 -46.36
C ARG A 294 15.99 32.58 -47.32
N PRO A 295 15.49 32.09 -48.46
CA PRO A 295 14.69 32.89 -49.37
C PRO A 295 13.35 33.28 -48.72
N HIS A 296 12.97 34.55 -48.91
CA HIS A 296 11.70 35.12 -48.47
C HIS A 296 10.51 34.30 -48.99
N LEU A 297 9.74 33.71 -48.09
CA LEU A 297 8.41 33.16 -48.39
C LEU A 297 7.39 34.31 -48.37
N TYR A 298 6.99 34.75 -49.56
CA TYR A 298 5.85 35.65 -49.77
C TYR A 298 4.56 34.90 -49.36
N VAL A 299 3.86 35.41 -48.34
CA VAL A 299 2.48 35.01 -48.05
C VAL A 299 1.57 35.92 -48.86
N SER A 300 1.01 35.42 -49.97
CA SER A 300 -0.04 36.10 -50.72
C SER A 300 -1.37 35.93 -49.99
N SER A 301 -1.84 36.99 -49.34
CA SER A 301 -3.22 37.12 -48.87
C SER A 301 -4.16 37.28 -50.06
N GLN A 302 -4.95 36.26 -50.39
CA GLN A 302 -6.15 36.45 -51.21
C GLN A 302 -7.34 36.68 -50.27
N THR A 303 -7.68 37.95 -50.08
CA THR A 303 -9.01 38.41 -49.70
C THR A 303 -9.98 38.09 -50.83
N ASN A 304 -10.97 37.22 -50.59
CA ASN A 304 -12.14 37.12 -51.46
C ASN A 304 -13.36 37.69 -50.72
N LYS A 305 -13.85 38.83 -51.22
CA LYS A 305 -15.12 39.46 -50.87
C LYS A 305 -16.14 39.07 -51.95
N ASN A 306 -17.26 38.53 -51.50
CA ASN A 306 -18.62 38.66 -52.04
C ASN A 306 -18.86 38.52 -53.55
N THR A 307 -19.60 37.47 -53.90
CA THR A 307 -20.93 37.59 -54.55
C THR A 307 -21.82 36.46 -54.09
#